data_AF-A0A7H8Z2C8-F1
#
_entry.id   AF-A0A7H8Z2C8-F1
#
_cell.length_a   1.000
_cell.length_b   1.000
_cell.length_c   1.000
_cell.angle_alpha   90.00
_cell.angle_beta   90.00
_cell.angle_gamma   90.00
#
_symmetry.space_group_name_H-M   'P 1'
#
loop_
_entity.id
_entity.type
_entity.pdbx_description
1 polymer ?
#
loop_
_entity_poly.entity_id
_entity_poly.type
_entity_poly.pdbx_seq_one_letter_code
_entity_poly.pdbx_strand_id
1 'polypeptide(L)'
;MIDMNSLNQQLQQAREELAANDKAILSLQRRIAIWRAMIDENDADLSYQIRLRLNTMCVRHVQNVWYRAFPDDSGVEDLLTLAQNVADRQVDPAEAEEQARSYFEDLLFDTELDSITEPATFVADAAASAVMSACHRDLYYEVDMDSDLEDDDLLPDSLDLSYACSAAAARGLNWQAAEDVDVNARRAFWTWYLDEAIPAAMND
;
A
#
# COMPACT_ATOMS: atom_id res chain seq x y z
N MET A 1 17.69 11.36 -12.22
CA MET A 1 16.55 11.28 -13.13
C MET A 1 16.10 9.83 -13.19
N ILE A 2 14.81 9.60 -12.96
CA ILE A 2 14.17 8.29 -13.07
C ILE A 2 14.37 7.72 -14.49
N ASP A 3 14.83 6.47 -14.56
CA ASP A 3 14.94 5.76 -15.84
C ASP A 3 13.57 5.25 -16.30
N MET A 4 12.90 6.07 -17.11
CA MET A 4 11.57 5.75 -17.65
C MET A 4 11.56 4.48 -18.50
N ASN A 5 12.68 4.07 -19.12
CA ASN A 5 12.71 2.80 -19.86
C ASN A 5 12.71 1.62 -18.89
N SER A 6 13.51 1.70 -17.81
CA SER A 6 13.52 0.70 -16.75
C SER A 6 12.15 0.58 -16.08
N LEU A 7 11.52 1.70 -15.72
CA LEU A 7 10.18 1.70 -15.12
C LEU A 7 9.14 1.09 -16.06
N ASN A 8 9.11 1.49 -17.33
CA ASN A 8 8.18 0.91 -18.31
C ASN A 8 8.39 -0.59 -18.51
N GLN A 9 9.64 -1.07 -18.46
CA GLN A 9 9.94 -2.50 -18.51
C GLN A 9 9.40 -3.22 -17.27
N GLN A 10 9.57 -2.67 -16.06
CA GLN A 10 9.03 -3.28 -14.85
C GLN A 10 7.49 -3.33 -14.86
N LEU A 11 6.84 -2.25 -15.31
CA LEU A 11 5.38 -2.22 -15.45
C LEU A 11 4.89 -3.25 -16.48
N GLN A 12 5.59 -3.42 -17.61
CA GLN A 12 5.23 -4.43 -18.59
C GLN A 12 5.35 -5.85 -18.03
N GLN A 13 6.45 -6.16 -17.32
CA GLN A 13 6.63 -7.45 -16.67
C GLN A 13 5.57 -7.71 -15.60
N ALA A 14 5.19 -6.68 -14.84
CA ALA A 14 4.11 -6.75 -13.86
C ALA A 14 2.75 -7.06 -14.48
N ARG A 15 2.42 -6.45 -15.63
CA ARG A 15 1.20 -6.76 -16.37
C ARG A 15 1.18 -8.21 -16.88
N GLU A 16 2.30 -8.69 -17.40
CA GLU A 16 2.45 -10.07 -17.88
C GLU A 16 2.29 -11.07 -16.73
N GLU A 17 2.91 -10.81 -15.59
CA GLU A 17 2.77 -11.61 -14.37
C GLU A 17 1.33 -11.65 -13.87
N LEU A 18 0.69 -10.48 -13.76
CA LEU A 18 -0.71 -10.38 -13.35
C LEU A 18 -1.61 -11.16 -14.31
N ALA A 19 -1.41 -11.05 -15.62
CA ALA A 19 -2.20 -11.75 -16.64
C ALA A 19 -2.03 -13.27 -16.59
N ALA A 20 -0.84 -13.76 -16.21
CA ALA A 20 -0.54 -15.19 -16.10
C ALA A 20 -0.97 -15.81 -14.75
N ASN A 21 -1.31 -15.00 -13.75
CA ASN A 21 -1.64 -15.47 -12.42
C ASN A 21 -3.16 -15.64 -12.24
N ASP A 22 -3.62 -16.89 -12.05
CA ASP A 22 -5.05 -17.21 -11.89
C ASP A 22 -5.68 -16.61 -10.63
N LYS A 23 -4.88 -16.35 -9.58
CA LYS A 23 -5.31 -15.69 -8.33
C LYS A 23 -5.13 -14.17 -8.34
N ALA A 24 -4.71 -13.62 -9.49
CA ALA A 24 -4.40 -12.21 -9.67
C ALA A 24 -3.39 -11.67 -8.65
N ILE A 25 -2.40 -12.48 -8.28
CA ILE A 25 -1.32 -12.07 -7.39
C ILE A 25 -0.27 -11.33 -8.23
N LEU A 26 0.15 -10.16 -7.75
CA LEU A 26 1.34 -9.45 -8.19
C LEU A 26 2.38 -9.63 -7.08
N SER A 27 3.48 -10.35 -7.33
CA SER A 27 4.42 -10.76 -6.29
C SER A 27 5.14 -9.59 -5.60
N LEU A 28 5.59 -9.83 -4.37
CA LEU A 28 6.39 -8.87 -3.61
C LEU A 28 7.64 -8.41 -4.38
N GLN A 29 8.37 -9.35 -4.99
CA GLN A 29 9.56 -9.02 -5.79
C GLN A 29 9.22 -8.10 -6.95
N ARG A 30 8.05 -8.30 -7.58
CA ARG A 30 7.59 -7.43 -8.67
C ARG A 30 7.29 -6.03 -8.17
N ARG A 31 6.59 -5.91 -7.03
CA ARG A 31 6.27 -4.62 -6.42
C ARG A 31 7.53 -3.86 -5.99
N ILE A 32 8.50 -4.54 -5.37
CA ILE A 32 9.81 -3.98 -5.02
C ILE A 32 10.57 -3.51 -6.27
N ALA A 33 10.57 -4.30 -7.35
CA ALA A 33 11.28 -3.93 -8.58
C ALA A 33 10.69 -2.67 -9.22
N ILE A 34 9.36 -2.49 -9.17
CA ILE A 34 8.70 -1.26 -9.60
C ILE A 34 9.11 -0.09 -8.71
N TRP A 35 9.05 -0.23 -7.38
CA TRP A 35 9.48 0.81 -6.44
C TRP A 35 10.92 1.24 -6.68
N ARG A 36 11.84 0.29 -6.85
CA ARG A 36 13.25 0.57 -7.20
C ARG A 36 13.38 1.36 -8.50
N ALA A 37 12.54 1.06 -9.50
CA ALA A 37 12.55 1.77 -10.77
C ALA A 37 11.95 3.18 -10.71
N MET A 38 11.17 3.52 -9.68
CA MET A 38 10.64 4.87 -9.43
C MET A 38 11.60 5.76 -8.63
N ILE A 39 12.70 5.22 -8.11
CA ILE A 39 13.68 5.99 -7.33
C ILE A 39 14.51 6.91 -8.24
N ASP A 40 14.57 8.19 -7.88
CA ASP A 40 15.55 9.13 -8.41
C ASP A 40 16.68 9.37 -7.40
N GLU A 41 17.84 8.76 -7.62
CA GLU A 41 19.03 8.93 -6.76
C GLU A 41 19.57 10.37 -6.74
N ASN A 42 19.17 11.22 -7.69
CA ASN A 42 19.58 12.63 -7.72
C ASN A 42 18.52 13.57 -7.14
N ASP A 43 17.32 13.06 -6.86
CA ASP A 43 16.19 13.84 -6.31
C ASP A 43 15.40 13.00 -5.30
N ALA A 44 15.94 12.94 -4.09
CA ALA A 44 15.32 12.21 -2.98
C ALA A 44 13.98 12.82 -2.54
N ASP A 45 13.82 14.14 -2.66
CA ASP A 45 12.56 14.81 -2.32
C ASP A 45 11.46 14.44 -3.33
N LEU A 46 11.77 14.44 -4.64
CA LEU A 46 10.83 13.96 -5.66
C LEU A 46 10.42 12.50 -5.41
N SER A 47 11.38 11.63 -5.14
CA SER A 47 11.12 10.21 -4.86
C SER A 47 10.21 10.02 -3.63
N TYR A 48 10.46 10.79 -2.56
CA TYR A 48 9.61 10.83 -1.37
C TYR A 48 8.18 11.31 -1.69
N GLN A 49 8.03 12.35 -2.51
CA GLN A 49 6.71 12.86 -2.91
C GLN A 49 5.94 11.87 -3.79
N ILE A 50 6.60 11.21 -4.74
CA ILE A 50 5.99 10.13 -5.55
C ILE A 50 5.45 9.04 -4.63
N ARG A 51 6.25 8.60 -3.65
CA ARG A 51 5.84 7.57 -2.70
C ARG A 51 4.63 7.99 -1.86
N LEU A 52 4.68 9.18 -1.28
CA LEU A 52 3.56 9.73 -0.48
C LEU A 52 2.26 9.79 -1.29
N ARG A 53 2.33 10.27 -2.54
CA ARG A 53 1.19 10.35 -3.46
C ARG A 53 0.64 8.96 -3.78
N LEU A 54 1.49 8.02 -4.18
CA LEU A 54 1.05 6.68 -4.54
C LEU A 54 0.42 5.94 -3.35
N ASN A 55 1.02 6.04 -2.17
CA ASN A 55 0.47 5.46 -0.93
C ASN A 55 -0.92 6.03 -0.61
N THR A 56 -1.05 7.36 -0.69
CA THR A 56 -2.34 8.04 -0.48
C THR A 56 -3.39 7.59 -1.50
N MET A 57 -3.01 7.48 -2.78
CA MET A 57 -3.91 7.02 -3.83
C MET A 57 -4.39 5.59 -3.58
N CYS A 58 -3.50 4.68 -3.19
CA CYS A 58 -3.84 3.28 -2.91
C CYS A 58 -4.89 3.16 -1.79
N VAL A 59 -4.67 3.83 -0.66
CA VAL A 59 -5.61 3.82 0.47
C VAL A 59 -6.96 4.41 0.05
N ARG A 60 -6.95 5.55 -0.65
CA ARG A 60 -8.19 6.16 -1.15
C ARG A 60 -8.96 5.28 -2.13
N HIS A 61 -8.27 4.48 -2.93
CA HIS A 61 -8.91 3.58 -3.87
C HIS A 61 -9.75 2.50 -3.16
N VAL A 62 -9.35 2.09 -1.96
CA VAL A 62 -10.03 1.05 -1.18
C VAL A 62 -10.79 1.58 0.04
N GLN A 63 -10.85 2.90 0.24
CA GLN A 63 -11.49 3.54 1.41
C GLN A 63 -12.98 3.18 1.54
N ASN A 64 -13.65 2.83 0.45
CA ASN A 64 -15.05 2.40 0.48
C ASN A 64 -15.24 1.09 1.26
N VAL A 65 -14.20 0.25 1.37
CA VAL A 65 -14.22 -0.95 2.21
C VAL A 65 -14.27 -0.55 3.69
N TRP A 66 -13.50 0.46 4.10
CA TRP A 66 -13.54 1.03 5.44
C TRP A 66 -14.94 1.55 5.80
N TYR A 67 -15.50 2.44 4.98
CA TYR A 67 -16.81 3.04 5.27
C TYR A 67 -17.99 2.07 5.20
N ARG A 68 -17.78 0.86 4.66
CA ARG A 68 -18.79 -0.20 4.75
C ARG A 68 -18.84 -0.81 6.16
N ALA A 69 -17.68 -0.95 6.82
CA ALA A 69 -17.58 -1.46 8.18
C ALA A 69 -17.82 -0.35 9.22
N PHE A 70 -17.29 0.85 8.97
CA PHE A 70 -17.31 1.99 9.88
C PHE A 70 -17.79 3.27 9.16
N PRO A 71 -19.11 3.41 8.90
CA PRO A 71 -19.64 4.47 8.03
C PRO A 71 -19.39 5.90 8.52
N ASP A 72 -19.32 6.09 9.84
CA ASP A 72 -19.18 7.40 10.47
C ASP A 72 -17.77 7.64 11.04
N ASP A 73 -16.84 6.72 10.80
CA ASP A 73 -15.48 6.77 11.34
C ASP A 73 -14.50 7.41 10.34
N SER A 74 -13.89 8.54 10.74
CA SER A 74 -12.94 9.29 9.94
C SER A 74 -11.50 8.76 9.99
N GLY A 75 -11.21 7.72 10.76
CA GLY A 75 -9.84 7.37 11.13
C GLY A 75 -8.90 7.10 9.95
N VAL A 76 -9.39 6.53 8.84
CA VAL A 76 -8.59 6.39 7.62
C VAL A 76 -8.21 7.75 7.02
N GLU A 77 -9.13 8.72 6.96
CA GLU A 77 -8.82 10.07 6.47
C GLU A 77 -7.96 10.86 7.47
N ASP A 78 -8.13 10.61 8.77
CA ASP A 78 -7.31 11.22 9.81
C ASP A 78 -5.85 10.73 9.71
N LEU A 79 -5.62 9.44 9.45
CA LEU A 79 -4.29 8.87 9.19
C LEU A 79 -3.67 9.41 7.89
N LEU A 80 -4.43 9.52 6.80
CA LEU A 80 -3.93 10.14 5.57
C LEU A 80 -3.58 11.62 5.76
N THR A 81 -4.37 12.34 6.54
CA THR A 81 -4.08 13.73 6.92
C THR A 81 -2.83 13.81 7.79
N LEU A 82 -2.63 12.87 8.73
CA LEU A 82 -1.44 12.78 9.55
C LEU A 82 -0.19 12.53 8.70
N ALA A 83 -0.25 11.60 7.74
CA ALA A 83 0.86 11.34 6.80
C ALA A 83 1.26 12.61 6.02
N GLN A 84 0.27 13.37 5.52
CA GLN A 84 0.53 14.65 4.85
C GLN A 84 1.13 15.68 5.81
N ASN A 85 0.65 15.77 7.05
CA ASN A 85 1.17 16.69 8.06
C ASN A 85 2.63 16.37 8.42
N VAL A 86 3.01 15.09 8.46
CA VAL A 86 4.41 14.66 8.62
C VAL A 86 5.25 15.13 7.43
N ALA A 87 4.76 14.90 6.20
CA ALA A 87 5.44 15.34 4.98
C ALA A 87 5.67 16.86 4.95
N ASP A 88 4.68 17.62 5.39
CA ASP A 88 4.68 19.08 5.50
C ASP A 88 5.44 19.61 6.74
N ARG A 89 6.00 18.71 7.57
CA ARG A 89 6.74 19.01 8.80
C ARG A 89 5.92 19.78 9.84
N GLN A 90 4.61 19.51 9.88
CA GLN A 90 3.68 20.09 10.84
C GLN A 90 3.55 19.25 12.11
N VAL A 91 3.90 17.96 12.04
CA VAL A 91 3.90 17.01 13.15
C VAL A 91 5.26 16.32 13.24
N ASP A 92 5.68 15.98 14.46
CA ASP A 92 6.91 15.22 14.69
C ASP A 92 6.75 13.76 14.20
N PRO A 93 7.70 13.20 13.44
CA PRO A 93 7.60 11.84 12.93
C PRO A 93 7.42 10.76 14.00
N ALA A 94 8.07 10.88 15.16
CA ALA A 94 7.95 9.87 16.22
C ALA A 94 6.58 9.94 16.91
N GLU A 95 6.02 11.15 17.05
CA GLU A 95 4.65 11.32 17.53
C GLU A 95 3.62 10.74 16.54
N ALA A 96 3.79 11.00 15.24
CA ALA A 96 2.89 10.48 14.21
C ALA A 96 2.93 8.96 14.08
N GLU A 97 4.13 8.36 14.13
CA GLU A 97 4.32 6.91 14.15
C GLU A 97 3.62 6.25 15.34
N GLU A 98 3.81 6.81 16.54
CA GLU A 98 3.15 6.30 17.75
C GLU A 98 1.62 6.43 17.67
N GLN A 99 1.12 7.54 17.14
CA GLN A 99 -0.31 7.77 16.95
C GLN A 99 -0.91 6.76 15.96
N ALA A 100 -0.26 6.53 14.81
CA ALA A 100 -0.72 5.58 13.81
C ALA A 100 -0.73 4.14 14.33
N ARG A 101 0.36 3.74 15.00
CA ARG A 101 0.49 2.42 15.62
C ARG A 101 -0.58 2.18 16.68
N SER A 102 -0.75 3.13 17.60
CA SER A 102 -1.75 3.03 18.67
C SER A 102 -3.17 2.94 18.12
N TYR A 103 -3.51 3.77 17.13
CA TYR A 103 -4.82 3.73 16.48
C TYR A 103 -5.11 2.35 15.88
N PHE A 104 -4.15 1.77 15.17
CA PHE A 104 -4.32 0.46 14.55
C PHE A 104 -4.43 -0.67 15.60
N GLU A 105 -3.60 -0.64 16.65
CA GLU A 105 -3.68 -1.59 17.76
C GLU A 105 -5.02 -1.53 18.50
N ASP A 106 -5.50 -0.33 18.82
CA ASP A 106 -6.79 -0.12 19.48
C ASP A 106 -7.94 -0.64 18.61
N LEU A 107 -7.91 -0.35 17.30
CA LEU A 107 -8.89 -0.86 16.34
C LEU A 107 -8.93 -2.40 16.34
N LEU A 108 -7.77 -3.06 16.28
CA LEU A 108 -7.69 -4.52 16.30
C LEU A 108 -8.16 -5.12 17.62
N PHE A 109 -7.97 -4.40 18.74
CA PHE A 109 -8.42 -4.85 20.05
C PHE A 109 -9.94 -4.72 20.22
N ASP A 110 -10.53 -3.63 19.71
CA ASP A 110 -11.94 -3.30 19.91
C ASP A 110 -12.88 -3.90 18.85
N THR A 111 -12.35 -4.40 17.73
CA THR A 111 -13.15 -4.88 16.60
C THR A 111 -13.27 -6.40 16.58
N GLU A 112 -14.51 -6.90 16.63
CA GLU A 112 -14.80 -8.30 16.28
C GLU A 112 -14.69 -8.50 14.77
N LEU A 113 -13.86 -9.45 14.35
CA LEU A 113 -13.58 -9.72 12.93
C LEU A 113 -14.66 -10.61 12.30
N ASP A 114 -15.26 -10.11 11.23
CA ASP A 114 -16.17 -10.82 10.36
C ASP A 114 -15.91 -10.47 8.89
N SER A 115 -16.73 -11.01 7.97
CA SER A 115 -16.60 -10.78 6.53
C SER A 115 -16.69 -9.31 6.05
N ILE A 116 -17.12 -8.40 6.92
CA ILE A 116 -17.22 -6.96 6.68
C ILE A 116 -16.08 -6.21 7.36
N THR A 117 -15.79 -6.52 8.63
CA THR A 117 -14.78 -5.79 9.43
C THR A 117 -13.35 -6.26 9.13
N GLU A 118 -13.12 -7.54 8.83
CA GLU A 118 -11.78 -8.05 8.51
C GLU A 118 -11.16 -7.38 7.27
N PRO A 119 -11.86 -7.20 6.13
CA PRO A 119 -11.28 -6.44 5.02
C PRO A 119 -11.00 -4.97 5.35
N ALA A 120 -11.71 -4.40 6.31
CA ALA A 120 -11.53 -3.00 6.72
C ALA A 120 -10.27 -2.81 7.57
N THR A 121 -9.80 -3.84 8.30
CA THR A 121 -8.53 -3.76 9.04
C THR A 121 -7.34 -3.65 8.09
N PHE A 122 -7.38 -4.26 6.90
CA PHE A 122 -6.35 -4.06 5.87
C PHE A 122 -6.32 -2.62 5.34
N VAL A 123 -7.47 -1.92 5.30
CA VAL A 123 -7.49 -0.49 4.93
C VAL A 123 -6.86 0.36 6.02
N ALA A 124 -7.17 0.06 7.28
CA ALA A 124 -6.58 0.76 8.43
C ALA A 124 -5.07 0.51 8.53
N ASP A 125 -4.63 -0.73 8.31
CA ASP A 125 -3.22 -1.12 8.23
C ASP A 125 -2.52 -0.29 7.14
N ALA A 126 -3.04 -0.30 5.92
CA ALA A 126 -2.50 0.49 4.82
C ALA A 126 -2.44 2.00 5.14
N ALA A 127 -3.46 2.54 5.80
CA ALA A 127 -3.47 3.95 6.22
C ALA A 127 -2.42 4.24 7.30
N ALA A 128 -2.23 3.33 8.27
CA ALA A 128 -1.19 3.44 9.28
C ALA A 128 0.20 3.33 8.64
N SER A 129 0.44 2.36 7.74
CA SER A 129 1.67 2.23 6.96
C SER A 129 1.96 3.47 6.12
N ALA A 130 0.93 4.21 5.66
CA ALA A 130 1.13 5.46 4.95
C ALA A 130 1.77 6.52 5.85
N VAL A 131 1.37 6.58 7.13
CA VAL A 131 2.00 7.45 8.14
C VAL A 131 3.43 6.99 8.40
N MET A 132 3.64 5.69 8.64
CA MET A 132 4.98 5.12 8.85
C MET A 132 5.93 5.48 7.69
N SER A 133 5.49 5.23 6.45
CA SER A 133 6.24 5.58 5.24
C SER A 133 6.51 7.08 5.12
N ALA A 134 5.58 7.95 5.54
CA ALA A 134 5.80 9.40 5.57
C ALA A 134 6.86 9.82 6.61
N CYS A 135 6.99 9.11 7.73
CA CYS A 135 7.99 9.37 8.77
C CYS A 135 9.43 9.10 8.32
N HIS A 136 9.64 8.22 7.33
CA HIS A 136 10.96 7.83 6.87
C HIS A 136 11.36 8.49 5.55
N ARG A 137 12.19 9.53 5.55
CA ARG A 137 12.70 10.13 4.29
C ARG A 137 13.78 9.32 3.56
N ASP A 138 14.08 8.11 4.02
CA ASP A 138 15.04 7.23 3.35
C ASP A 138 14.51 6.84 1.95
N LEU A 139 15.42 6.90 0.97
CA LEU A 139 15.13 6.65 -0.44
C LEU A 139 14.75 5.20 -0.70
N TYR A 140 15.36 4.27 0.03
CA TYR A 140 15.22 2.83 -0.16
C TYR A 140 14.28 2.18 0.86
N TYR A 141 13.54 2.98 1.65
CA TYR A 141 12.64 2.48 2.70
C TYR A 141 11.70 1.35 2.23
N GLU A 142 11.05 1.49 1.06
CA GLU A 142 10.09 0.50 0.53
C GLU A 142 10.77 -0.71 -0.14
N VAL A 143 12.10 -0.70 -0.28
CA VAL A 143 12.83 -1.64 -1.14
C VAL A 143 14.03 -2.29 -0.47
N ASP A 144 14.29 -1.95 0.79
CA ASP A 144 15.32 -2.58 1.63
C ASP A 144 14.78 -3.85 2.28
N MET A 145 14.41 -4.82 1.43
CA MET A 145 13.93 -6.14 1.83
C MET A 145 14.73 -7.24 1.16
N ASP A 146 14.84 -8.40 1.82
CA ASP A 146 15.53 -9.56 1.26
C ASP A 146 14.84 -10.06 -0.01
N SER A 147 15.66 -10.45 -0.97
CA SER A 147 15.22 -10.82 -2.32
C SER A 147 14.48 -12.16 -2.38
N ASP A 148 14.62 -13.00 -1.36
CA ASP A 148 14.01 -14.32 -1.26
C ASP A 148 12.69 -14.33 -0.47
N LEU A 149 12.28 -13.20 0.14
CA LEU A 149 11.03 -13.08 0.88
C LEU A 149 9.82 -13.11 -0.05
N GLU A 150 8.84 -13.97 0.24
CA GLU A 150 7.52 -13.95 -0.38
C GLU A 150 6.48 -13.29 0.54
N ASP A 151 5.32 -12.92 -0.02
CA ASP A 151 4.22 -12.31 0.75
C ASP A 151 3.78 -13.15 1.95
N ASP A 152 3.82 -14.48 1.80
CA ASP A 152 3.39 -15.42 2.83
C ASP A 152 4.46 -15.66 3.92
N ASP A 153 5.69 -15.15 3.73
CA ASP A 153 6.78 -15.17 4.72
C ASP A 153 6.75 -13.95 5.67
N LEU A 154 6.01 -12.90 5.29
CA LEU A 154 5.93 -11.66 6.04
C LEU A 154 5.02 -11.79 7.26
N LEU A 155 5.41 -11.14 8.34
CA LEU A 155 4.51 -10.94 9.48
C LEU A 155 3.35 -10.01 9.06
N PRO A 156 2.18 -10.11 9.72
CA PRO A 156 1.03 -9.27 9.38
C PRO A 156 1.30 -7.76 9.40
N ASP A 157 2.20 -7.29 10.25
CA ASP A 157 2.63 -5.89 10.37
C ASP A 157 3.76 -5.50 9.40
N SER A 158 4.20 -6.44 8.55
CA SER A 158 5.27 -6.27 7.57
C SER A 158 4.76 -6.28 6.12
N LEU A 159 3.44 -6.32 5.93
CA LEU A 159 2.85 -6.24 4.59
C LEU A 159 3.10 -4.85 4.00
N ASP A 160 3.51 -4.78 2.73
CA ASP A 160 3.58 -3.47 2.09
C ASP A 160 2.17 -2.91 1.86
N LEU A 161 2.07 -1.59 1.92
CA LEU A 161 0.82 -0.85 1.86
C LEU A 161 -0.04 -1.21 0.64
N SER A 162 0.59 -1.41 -0.53
CA SER A 162 -0.16 -1.72 -1.75
C SER A 162 -0.75 -3.13 -1.69
N TYR A 163 -0.05 -4.07 -1.05
CA TYR A 163 -0.59 -5.42 -0.81
C TYR A 163 -1.72 -5.42 0.22
N ALA A 164 -1.61 -4.66 1.32
CA ALA A 164 -2.71 -4.48 2.27
C ALA A 164 -3.96 -3.92 1.57
N CYS A 165 -3.83 -2.90 0.71
CA CYS A 165 -4.94 -2.40 -0.11
C CYS A 165 -5.53 -3.48 -1.04
N SER A 166 -4.67 -4.26 -1.69
CA SER A 166 -5.10 -5.37 -2.55
C SER A 166 -5.85 -6.45 -1.77
N ALA A 167 -5.41 -6.76 -0.54
CA ALA A 167 -6.08 -7.67 0.37
C ALA A 167 -7.44 -7.14 0.82
N ALA A 168 -7.56 -5.83 1.10
CA ALA A 168 -8.83 -5.17 1.39
C ALA A 168 -9.82 -5.31 0.22
N ALA A 169 -9.37 -5.03 -1.01
CA ALA A 169 -10.19 -5.15 -2.21
C ALA A 169 -10.63 -6.61 -2.46
N ALA A 170 -9.70 -7.55 -2.32
CA ALA A 170 -9.93 -8.98 -2.50
C ALA A 170 -10.68 -9.64 -1.34
N ARG A 171 -10.81 -8.95 -0.20
CA ARG A 171 -11.28 -9.50 1.09
C ARG A 171 -10.50 -10.73 1.54
N GLY A 172 -9.18 -10.69 1.35
CA GLY A 172 -8.31 -11.78 1.77
C GLY A 172 -6.91 -11.71 1.18
N LEU A 173 -6.03 -12.49 1.80
CA LEU A 173 -4.60 -12.61 1.52
C LEU A 173 -4.30 -13.64 0.42
N ASN A 174 -3.04 -13.72 0.03
CA ASN A 174 -2.57 -14.59 -1.04
C ASN A 174 -2.62 -16.08 -0.67
N TRP A 175 -2.40 -16.46 0.59
CA TRP A 175 -2.45 -17.86 1.04
C TRP A 175 -3.85 -18.48 0.99
N GLN A 176 -4.93 -17.68 1.07
CA GLN A 176 -6.32 -18.16 1.02
C GLN A 176 -6.67 -18.75 -0.35
N ALA A 177 -7.61 -19.70 -0.41
CA ALA A 177 -8.00 -20.33 -1.67
C ALA A 177 -8.69 -19.32 -2.62
N ALA A 178 -8.63 -19.58 -3.93
CA ALA A 178 -9.14 -18.64 -4.94
C ALA A 178 -10.67 -18.45 -4.84
N GLU A 179 -11.38 -19.48 -4.39
CA GLU A 179 -12.81 -19.49 -4.12
C GLU A 179 -13.23 -18.69 -2.88
N ASP A 180 -12.28 -18.42 -1.98
CA ASP A 180 -12.53 -17.73 -0.70
C ASP A 180 -12.25 -16.22 -0.79
N VAL A 181 -11.74 -15.73 -1.92
CA VAL A 181 -11.36 -14.32 -2.13
C VAL A 181 -11.95 -13.77 -3.43
N ASP A 182 -12.11 -12.45 -3.50
CA ASP A 182 -12.52 -11.76 -4.72
C ASP A 182 -11.32 -11.51 -5.65
N VAL A 183 -10.96 -12.55 -6.41
CA VAL A 183 -9.87 -12.52 -7.40
C VAL A 183 -10.07 -11.42 -8.44
N ASN A 184 -11.31 -11.11 -8.81
CA ASN A 184 -11.59 -10.07 -9.81
C ASN A 184 -11.35 -8.68 -9.23
N ALA A 185 -11.75 -8.42 -7.98
CA ALA A 185 -11.43 -7.18 -7.29
C ALA A 185 -9.91 -7.02 -7.09
N ARG A 186 -9.21 -8.10 -6.73
CA ARG A 186 -7.74 -8.10 -6.66
C ARG A 186 -7.10 -7.70 -7.99
N ARG A 187 -7.55 -8.32 -9.09
CA ARG A 187 -7.07 -8.01 -10.45
C ARG A 187 -7.36 -6.57 -10.84
N ALA A 188 -8.55 -6.07 -10.52
CA ALA A 188 -8.94 -4.69 -10.80
C ALA A 188 -8.03 -3.70 -10.05
N PHE A 189 -7.76 -3.95 -8.76
CA PHE A 189 -6.84 -3.14 -7.97
C PHE A 189 -5.44 -3.10 -8.60
N TRP A 190 -4.83 -4.25 -8.91
CA TRP A 190 -3.48 -4.27 -9.50
C TRP A 190 -3.43 -3.68 -10.91
N THR A 191 -4.48 -3.85 -11.71
CA THR A 191 -4.56 -3.22 -13.03
C THR A 191 -4.58 -1.70 -12.89
N TRP A 192 -5.44 -1.16 -12.02
CA TRP A 192 -5.48 0.26 -11.70
C TRP A 192 -4.16 0.77 -11.15
N TYR A 193 -3.52 0.02 -10.24
CA TYR A 193 -2.22 0.37 -9.66
C TYR A 193 -1.14 0.56 -10.74
N LEU A 194 -1.04 -0.39 -11.68
CA LEU A 194 -0.03 -0.39 -12.74
C LEU A 194 -0.32 0.62 -13.87
N ASP A 195 -1.59 0.82 -14.22
CA ASP A 195 -1.99 1.58 -15.41
C ASP A 195 -2.38 3.02 -15.11
N GLU A 196 -2.82 3.32 -13.89
CA GLU A 196 -3.34 4.64 -13.52
C GLU A 196 -2.61 5.24 -12.32
N ALA A 197 -2.49 4.50 -11.22
CA ALA A 197 -1.95 5.06 -9.97
C ALA A 197 -0.47 5.44 -10.08
N ILE A 198 0.38 4.53 -10.56
CA ILE A 198 1.81 4.81 -10.75
C ILE A 198 2.03 5.97 -11.74
N PRO A 199 1.46 5.96 -12.97
CA PRO A 199 1.60 7.10 -13.88
C PRO A 199 1.13 8.42 -13.29
N ALA A 200 0.03 8.45 -12.53
CA ALA A 200 -0.46 9.67 -11.89
C ALA A 200 0.49 10.18 -10.80
N ALA A 201 0.98 9.30 -9.93
CA ALA A 201 1.91 9.66 -8.85
C ALA A 201 3.25 10.24 -9.35
N MET A 202 3.60 9.97 -10.61
CA MET A 202 4.83 10.43 -11.26
C MET A 202 4.71 11.79 -11.96
N ASN A 203 3.48 12.26 -12.25
CA ASN A 203 3.23 13.37 -13.18
C ASN A 203 2.74 14.68 -12.53
N ASP A 204 2.73 14.80 -11.20
CA ASP A 204 2.41 16.04 -10.48
C ASP A 204 3.66 16.88 -10.15
#